data_AF-A0A958K299-F1
#
_entry.id   AF-A0A958K299-F1
#
_cell.length_a   1.000
_cell.length_b   1.000
_cell.length_c   1.000
_cell.angle_alpha   90.00
_cell.angle_beta   90.00
_cell.angle_gamma   90.00
#
_symmetry.space_group_name_H-M   'P 1'
#
loop_
_entity.id
_entity.type
_entity.pdbx_description
1 polymer ?
#
loop_
_entity_poly.entity_id
_entity_poly.type
_entity_poly.pdbx_seq_one_letter_code
_entity_poly.pdbx_strand_id
1 'polypeptide(L)'
;MNEDQTKSVTDEGANVEGAQATEVQANGNGTHTEESQGSKPLNIPEDYQPVEIEIKSLLDAGAHFGHKVEKWNPKMLPYIYGERNGIHIINLDATLKHWVKARKFVVDVTSRGGSVLFVGTKMQAQEVVREAAERCGAFYIN
;
A
#
# COMPACT_ATOMS: atom_id res chain seq x y z
N MET A 1 63.78 -0.48 -69.49
CA MET A 1 62.44 -0.53 -70.09
C MET A 1 61.48 0.06 -69.05
N ASN A 2 61.13 1.35 -69.17
CA ASN A 2 59.98 1.88 -69.93
C ASN A 2 58.67 1.48 -69.23
N GLU A 3 57.64 2.29 -68.99
CA GLU A 3 57.18 3.65 -69.30
C GLU A 3 55.91 3.80 -68.41
N ASP A 4 55.71 4.91 -67.70
CA ASP A 4 54.82 6.04 -68.03
C ASP A 4 53.30 5.78 -68.01
N GLN A 5 52.59 6.85 -67.62
CA GLN A 5 51.16 7.21 -67.71
C GLN A 5 50.43 7.27 -66.35
N THR A 6 50.33 8.43 -65.68
CA THR A 6 49.62 9.70 -65.94
C THR A 6 48.12 9.72 -65.58
N LYS A 7 47.71 10.89 -65.05
CA LYS A 7 46.36 11.47 -64.81
C LYS A 7 45.81 11.26 -63.39
N SER A 8 45.69 12.25 -62.49
CA SER A 8 45.21 13.66 -62.50
C SER A 8 43.69 13.82 -62.38
N VAL A 9 43.28 14.54 -61.32
CA VAL A 9 42.16 15.50 -61.21
C VAL A 9 40.80 15.01 -60.64
N THR A 10 40.51 15.52 -59.42
CA THR A 10 39.26 16.10 -58.81
C THR A 10 37.90 15.43 -59.04
N ASP A 11 36.84 15.55 -58.24
CA ASP A 11 36.42 16.09 -56.94
C ASP A 11 34.93 15.63 -56.86
N GLU A 12 34.29 15.82 -55.71
CA GLU A 12 32.85 15.77 -55.47
C GLU A 12 32.22 14.40 -55.20
N GLY A 13 31.48 14.33 -54.09
CA GLY A 13 30.46 13.30 -53.93
C GLY A 13 30.21 12.89 -52.48
N ALA A 14 29.16 13.47 -51.91
CA ALA A 14 28.71 13.29 -50.54
C ALA A 14 28.24 11.85 -50.19
N ASN A 15 28.49 11.51 -48.92
CA ASN A 15 27.61 10.82 -47.96
C ASN A 15 26.96 9.47 -48.34
N VAL A 16 27.35 8.41 -47.61
CA VAL A 16 26.43 7.33 -47.24
C VAL A 16 26.76 6.80 -45.85
N GLU A 17 25.73 6.74 -45.01
CA GLU A 17 25.72 6.29 -43.62
C GLU A 17 26.24 4.85 -43.46
N GLY A 18 26.97 4.59 -42.36
CA GLY A 18 27.52 3.29 -42.04
C GLY A 18 28.13 3.21 -40.64
N ALA A 19 27.25 3.21 -39.63
CA ALA A 19 27.27 2.46 -38.36
C ALA A 19 28.58 2.16 -37.58
N GLN A 20 28.49 2.45 -36.27
CA GLN A 20 29.18 1.88 -35.08
C GLN A 20 30.61 2.38 -34.75
N ALA A 21 30.99 2.72 -33.51
CA ALA A 21 30.39 2.55 -32.19
C ALA A 21 30.81 3.72 -31.27
N THR A 22 29.89 4.28 -30.49
CA THR A 22 30.19 5.27 -29.44
C THR A 22 30.00 4.66 -28.05
N GLU A 23 30.99 4.89 -27.19
CA GLU A 23 31.05 4.54 -25.77
C GLU A 23 29.76 4.90 -25.02
N VAL A 24 29.22 3.92 -24.30
CA VAL A 24 28.23 4.16 -23.25
C VAL A 24 28.97 4.65 -22.01
N GLN A 25 28.91 5.95 -21.76
CA GLN A 25 29.32 6.54 -20.49
C GLN A 25 28.36 6.08 -19.39
N ALA A 26 28.90 5.41 -18.37
CA ALA A 26 28.19 5.07 -17.15
C ALA A 26 27.90 6.35 -16.36
N ASN A 27 26.70 6.90 -16.56
CA ASN A 27 26.26 8.09 -15.85
C ASN A 27 25.80 7.74 -14.43
N GLY A 28 26.61 8.18 -13.46
CA GLY A 28 26.14 8.90 -12.28
C GLY A 28 25.42 8.08 -11.22
N ASN A 29 26.18 7.65 -10.21
CA ASN A 29 25.67 7.41 -8.87
C ASN A 29 24.94 8.67 -8.37
N GLY A 30 23.61 8.67 -8.45
CA GLY A 30 22.77 9.55 -7.65
C GLY A 30 22.83 9.07 -6.20
N THR A 31 23.62 9.74 -5.39
CA THR A 31 23.50 9.66 -3.93
C THR A 31 22.08 10.11 -3.57
N HIS A 32 21.20 9.16 -3.26
CA HIS A 32 20.01 9.47 -2.48
C HIS A 32 20.51 9.93 -1.11
N THR A 33 20.65 11.25 -0.96
CA THR A 33 20.60 11.88 0.36
C THR A 33 19.33 11.36 1.01
N GLU A 34 19.49 10.57 2.07
CA GLU A 34 18.41 10.28 3.00
C GLU A 34 17.99 11.62 3.61
N GLU A 35 17.11 12.33 2.92
CA GLU A 35 16.24 13.27 3.61
C GLU A 35 15.44 12.41 4.57
N SER A 36 15.85 12.45 5.85
CA SER A 36 14.99 12.01 6.93
C SER A 36 13.71 12.80 6.76
N GLN A 37 12.69 12.19 6.16
CA GLN A 37 11.35 12.72 6.20
C GLN A 37 10.98 12.69 7.67
N GLY A 38 11.31 13.78 8.36
CA GLY A 38 10.88 14.05 9.71
C GLY A 38 9.40 13.78 9.71
N SER A 39 8.98 12.84 10.56
CA SER A 39 7.60 12.47 10.73
C SER A 39 6.77 13.75 10.70
N LYS A 40 5.94 13.93 9.66
CA LYS A 40 4.99 15.05 9.64
C LYS A 40 4.30 15.02 11.00
N PRO A 41 4.28 16.14 11.75
CA PRO A 41 3.66 16.14 13.07
C PRO A 41 2.24 15.61 12.91
N LEU A 42 1.88 14.62 13.73
CA LEU A 42 0.54 14.06 13.75
C LEU A 42 -0.43 15.25 13.90
N ASN A 43 -1.18 15.58 12.85
CA ASN A 43 -2.18 16.63 12.90
C ASN A 43 -3.40 16.06 13.64
N ILE A 44 -3.30 15.96 14.96
CA ILE A 44 -4.40 15.52 15.81
C ILE A 44 -5.30 16.76 16.03
N PRO A 45 -6.55 16.74 15.56
CA PRO A 45 -7.50 17.77 15.92
C PRO A 45 -7.60 17.88 17.45
N GLU A 46 -7.65 19.11 17.96
CA GLU A 46 -7.60 19.41 19.40
C GLU A 46 -8.84 18.87 20.16
N ASP A 47 -9.86 18.42 19.43
CA ASP A 47 -11.11 17.83 19.91
C ASP A 47 -11.14 16.29 19.83
N TYR A 48 -10.02 15.62 19.55
CA TYR A 48 -9.97 14.16 19.44
C TYR A 48 -10.32 13.46 20.77
N GLN A 49 -11.56 13.00 20.89
CA GLN A 49 -12.00 12.13 21.97
C GLN A 49 -11.84 10.66 21.56
N PRO A 50 -11.23 9.80 22.40
CA PRO A 50 -11.14 8.38 22.09
C PRO A 50 -12.54 7.77 22.05
N VAL A 51 -13.01 7.38 20.86
CA VAL A 51 -14.33 6.77 20.70
C VAL A 51 -14.34 5.40 21.38
N GLU A 52 -15.17 5.24 22.40
CA GLU A 52 -15.55 3.92 22.91
C GLU A 52 -16.64 3.33 22.02
N ILE A 53 -16.46 2.07 21.61
CA ILE A 53 -17.41 1.39 20.73
C ILE A 53 -18.39 0.59 21.59
N GLU A 54 -19.68 0.82 21.37
CA GLU A 54 -20.76 0.06 21.98
C GLU A 54 -21.34 -0.98 21.01
N ILE A 55 -22.05 -1.99 21.56
CA ILE A 55 -22.76 -3.00 20.75
C ILE A 55 -23.73 -2.33 19.78
N LYS A 56 -24.44 -1.29 20.23
CA LYS A 56 -25.40 -0.56 19.41
C LYS A 56 -24.72 0.04 18.17
N SER A 57 -23.55 0.67 18.33
CA SER A 57 -22.80 1.23 17.21
C SER A 57 -22.39 0.17 16.19
N LEU A 58 -21.96 -1.01 16.65
CA LEU A 58 -21.63 -2.14 15.77
C LEU A 58 -22.86 -2.72 15.06
N LEU A 59 -24.00 -2.73 15.75
CA LEU A 59 -25.27 -3.18 15.20
C LEU A 59 -25.74 -2.23 14.09
N ASP A 60 -25.74 -0.93 14.38
CA ASP A 60 -26.14 0.14 13.44
C ASP A 60 -25.21 0.18 12.22
N ALA A 61 -23.90 -0.09 12.41
CA ALA A 61 -22.92 -0.20 11.34
C ALA A 61 -23.02 -1.51 10.51
N GLY A 62 -23.87 -2.47 10.91
CA GLY A 62 -24.03 -3.74 10.21
C GLY A 62 -22.87 -4.73 10.39
N ALA A 63 -21.99 -4.53 11.40
CA ALA A 63 -20.81 -5.37 11.63
C ALA A 63 -21.14 -6.81 12.09
N HIS A 64 -22.40 -7.07 12.43
CA HIS A 64 -22.90 -8.37 12.86
C HIS A 64 -23.17 -9.33 11.69
N PHE A 65 -23.22 -8.84 10.45
CA PHE A 65 -23.43 -9.71 9.29
C PHE A 65 -22.13 -10.44 8.93
N GLY A 66 -22.16 -11.76 9.07
CA GLY A 66 -21.08 -12.67 8.67
C GLY A 66 -21.21 -13.16 7.24
N HIS A 67 -20.63 -14.33 6.97
CA HIS A 67 -20.68 -14.97 5.66
C HIS A 67 -21.94 -15.84 5.50
N LYS A 68 -22.23 -16.23 4.26
CA LYS A 68 -23.26 -17.23 3.95
C LYS A 68 -22.95 -18.56 4.63
N VAL A 69 -23.99 -19.25 5.11
CA VAL A 69 -23.89 -20.55 5.80
C VAL A 69 -23.24 -21.64 4.91
N GLU A 70 -23.33 -21.51 3.58
CA GLU A 70 -22.69 -22.45 2.65
C GLU A 70 -21.17 -22.23 2.49
N LYS A 71 -20.68 -21.02 2.79
CA LYS A 71 -19.29 -20.60 2.49
C LYS A 71 -18.64 -19.99 3.72
N TRP A 72 -18.55 -20.79 4.79
CA TRP A 72 -17.94 -20.41 6.06
C TRP A 72 -16.83 -21.39 6.48
N ASN A 73 -15.99 -20.95 7.42
CA ASN A 73 -14.94 -21.78 8.00
C ASN A 73 -15.39 -22.28 9.38
N PRO A 74 -15.42 -23.60 9.64
CA PRO A 74 -15.84 -24.18 10.93
C PRO A 74 -15.13 -23.62 12.16
N LYS A 75 -13.88 -23.14 12.02
CA LYS A 75 -13.13 -22.51 13.12
C LYS A 75 -13.75 -21.20 13.62
N MET A 76 -14.70 -20.61 12.87
CA MET A 76 -15.43 -19.42 13.27
C MET A 76 -16.59 -19.71 14.22
N LEU A 77 -16.92 -20.98 14.48
CA LEU A 77 -18.04 -21.37 15.33
C LEU A 77 -18.09 -20.64 16.69
N PRO A 78 -16.97 -20.44 17.41
CA PRO A 78 -16.99 -19.72 18.69
C PRO A 78 -17.38 -18.24 18.60
N TYR A 79 -17.35 -17.65 17.41
CA TYR A 79 -17.65 -16.23 17.15
C TYR A 79 -19.01 -16.02 16.52
N ILE A 80 -19.75 -17.09 16.21
CA ILE A 80 -21.07 -17.03 15.59
C ILE A 80 -22.12 -17.04 16.71
N TYR A 81 -23.03 -16.06 16.67
CA TYR A 81 -24.20 -15.99 17.54
C TYR A 81 -25.33 -16.91 17.05
N GLY A 82 -25.53 -16.98 15.73
CA GLY A 82 -26.56 -17.80 15.11
C GLY A 82 -26.63 -17.58 13.60
N GLU A 83 -27.75 -17.93 12.99
CA GLU A 83 -28.01 -17.72 11.57
C GLU A 83 -29.38 -17.07 11.35
N ARG A 84 -29.49 -16.24 10.30
CA ARG A 84 -30.74 -15.64 9.86
C ARG A 84 -30.72 -15.51 8.34
N ASN A 85 -31.75 -16.05 7.67
CA ASN A 85 -31.88 -15.99 6.20
C ASN A 85 -30.63 -16.50 5.45
N GLY A 86 -29.99 -17.57 5.95
CA GLY A 86 -28.80 -18.16 5.34
C GLY A 86 -27.50 -17.35 5.50
N ILE A 87 -27.49 -16.33 6.38
CA ILE A 87 -26.31 -15.56 6.77
C ILE A 87 -25.98 -15.82 8.24
N HIS A 88 -24.71 -16.09 8.54
CA HIS A 88 -24.26 -16.16 9.93
C HIS A 88 -24.27 -14.79 10.58
N ILE A 89 -24.77 -14.71 11.81
CA ILE A 89 -24.73 -13.52 12.65
C ILE A 89 -23.55 -13.67 13.60
N ILE A 90 -22.66 -12.68 13.60
CA ILE A 90 -21.47 -12.64 14.44
C ILE A 90 -21.85 -12.17 15.85
N ASN A 91 -21.26 -12.79 16.86
CA ASN A 91 -21.42 -12.38 18.25
C ASN A 91 -20.67 -11.06 18.54
N LEU A 92 -21.42 -9.97 18.71
CA LEU A 92 -20.86 -8.65 18.96
C LEU A 92 -20.18 -8.50 20.34
N ASP A 93 -20.58 -9.28 21.35
CA ASP A 93 -19.89 -9.29 22.65
C ASP A 93 -18.47 -9.82 22.52
N ALA A 94 -18.30 -10.87 21.71
CA ALA A 94 -16.97 -11.40 21.38
C ALA A 94 -16.18 -10.36 20.58
N THR A 95 -16.79 -9.73 19.57
CA THR A 95 -16.17 -8.66 18.78
C THR A 95 -15.65 -7.53 19.66
N LEU A 96 -16.43 -7.05 20.63
CA LEU A 96 -15.98 -5.98 21.54
C LEU A 96 -14.78 -6.40 22.40
N LYS A 97 -14.79 -7.62 22.94
CA LYS A 97 -13.65 -8.16 23.71
C LYS A 97 -12.39 -8.21 22.86
N HIS A 98 -12.51 -8.60 21.59
CA HIS A 98 -11.37 -8.64 20.67
C HIS A 98 -10.94 -7.25 20.19
N TRP A 99 -11.88 -6.33 20.00
CA TRP A 99 -11.60 -4.94 19.68
C TRP A 99 -10.70 -4.26 20.71
N VAL A 100 -11.03 -4.40 22.00
CA VAL A 100 -10.22 -3.83 23.09
C VAL A 100 -8.80 -4.40 23.08
N LYS A 101 -8.65 -5.71 22.86
CA LYS A 101 -7.35 -6.37 22.75
C LYS A 101 -6.54 -5.86 21.55
N ALA A 102 -7.18 -5.77 20.38
CA ALA A 102 -6.54 -5.30 19.15
C ALA A 102 -6.09 -3.83 19.28
N ARG A 103 -6.96 -2.96 19.80
CA ARG A 103 -6.64 -1.56 20.06
C ARG A 103 -5.44 -1.43 20.99
N LYS A 104 -5.43 -2.17 22.11
CA LYS A 104 -4.31 -2.18 23.06
C LYS A 104 -3.00 -2.61 22.38
N PHE A 105 -3.05 -3.64 21.55
CA PHE A 105 -1.87 -4.12 20.81
C PHE A 105 -1.32 -3.05 19.86
N VAL A 106 -2.19 -2.40 19.08
CA VAL A 106 -1.75 -1.34 18.15
C VAL A 106 -1.12 -0.17 18.90
N VAL A 107 -1.74 0.27 20.01
CA VAL A 107 -1.18 1.34 20.86
C VAL A 107 0.19 0.97 21.42
N ASP A 108 0.36 -0.27 21.90
CA ASP A 108 1.64 -0.75 22.45
C ASP A 108 2.74 -0.89 21.38
N VAL A 109 2.38 -1.27 20.14
CA VAL A 109 3.32 -1.29 19.01
C VAL A 109 3.78 0.13 18.66
N THR A 110 2.85 1.06 18.49
CA THR A 110 3.18 2.42 18.08
C THR A 110 3.88 3.22 19.18
N SER A 111 3.55 3.00 20.47
CA SER A 111 4.24 3.65 21.58
C SER A 111 5.72 3.29 21.70
N ARG A 112 6.13 2.14 21.14
CA ARG A 112 7.54 1.70 21.04
C ARG A 112 8.23 2.17 19.75
N GLY A 113 7.56 2.99 18.93
CA GLY A 113 8.07 3.42 17.64
C GLY A 113 7.95 2.36 16.53
N GLY A 114 7.11 1.33 16.73
CA GLY A 114 6.85 0.32 15.71
C GLY A 114 5.95 0.83 14.59
N SER A 115 6.18 0.34 13.37
CA SER A 115 5.40 0.68 12.18
C SER A 115 4.15 -0.20 12.04
N VAL A 116 3.07 0.36 11.49
CA VAL A 116 1.83 -0.36 11.16
C VAL A 116 1.59 -0.29 9.66
N LEU A 117 1.21 -1.42 9.06
CA LEU A 117 0.82 -1.51 7.65
C LEU A 117 -0.67 -1.80 7.56
N PHE A 118 -1.42 -0.93 6.90
CA PHE A 118 -2.83 -1.13 6.59
C PHE A 118 -2.97 -1.89 5.27
N VAL A 119 -3.82 -2.92 5.21
CA VAL A 119 -4.02 -3.74 4.00
C VAL A 119 -5.50 -3.83 3.68
N GLY A 120 -5.89 -3.38 2.49
CA GLY A 120 -7.28 -3.36 2.05
C GLY A 120 -7.43 -3.56 0.55
N THR A 121 -7.40 -4.81 0.10
CA THR A 121 -7.45 -5.16 -1.34
C THR A 121 -8.86 -5.23 -1.93
N LYS A 122 -9.90 -5.05 -1.12
CA LYS A 122 -11.30 -5.02 -1.59
C LYS A 122 -11.63 -3.61 -2.03
N MET A 123 -12.29 -3.45 -3.18
CA MET A 123 -12.71 -2.15 -3.71
C MET A 123 -13.42 -1.26 -2.67
N GLN A 124 -14.31 -1.82 -1.85
CA GLN A 124 -15.03 -1.06 -0.82
C GLN A 124 -14.15 -0.55 0.33
N ALA A 125 -12.96 -1.14 0.51
CA ALA A 125 -12.02 -0.83 1.58
C ALA A 125 -10.83 0.03 1.13
N GLN A 126 -10.56 0.13 -0.18
CA GLN A 126 -9.35 0.77 -0.70
C GLN A 126 -9.23 2.24 -0.25
N GLU A 127 -10.32 2.99 -0.37
CA GLU A 127 -10.35 4.41 -0.03
C GLU A 127 -10.25 4.63 1.48
N VAL A 128 -11.05 3.90 2.25
CA VAL A 128 -11.08 3.99 3.72
C VAL A 128 -9.71 3.65 4.33
N VAL A 129 -9.03 2.64 3.77
CA VAL A 129 -7.68 2.24 4.22
C VAL A 129 -6.64 3.32 3.91
N ARG A 130 -6.68 3.87 2.68
CA ARG A 130 -5.76 4.94 2.27
C ARG A 130 -5.91 6.17 3.14
N GLU A 131 -7.13 6.68 3.30
CA GLU A 131 -7.42 7.86 4.13
C GLU A 131 -7.00 7.66 5.60
N ALA A 132 -7.27 6.47 6.17
CA ALA A 132 -6.90 6.19 7.54
C ALA A 132 -5.38 6.15 7.76
N ALA A 133 -4.65 5.53 6.82
CA ALA A 133 -3.20 5.45 6.88
C ALA A 133 -2.53 6.81 6.65
N GLU A 134 -3.00 7.60 5.68
CA GLU A 134 -2.52 8.96 5.43
C GLU A 134 -2.73 9.86 6.65
N ARG A 135 -3.88 9.76 7.33
CA ARG A 135 -4.20 10.56 8.52
C ARG A 135 -3.26 10.31 9.69
N CYS A 136 -2.76 9.09 9.86
CA CYS A 136 -1.83 8.74 10.91
C CYS A 136 -0.36 8.61 10.45
N GLY A 137 -0.07 8.90 9.17
CA GLY A 137 1.27 8.79 8.60
C GLY A 137 1.80 7.34 8.51
N ALA A 138 0.91 6.35 8.42
CA ALA A 138 1.26 4.93 8.34
C ALA A 138 1.35 4.42 6.90
N PHE A 139 1.92 3.22 6.71
CA PHE A 139 2.00 2.56 5.40
C PHE A 139 0.67 1.89 5.03
N TYR A 140 0.36 1.77 3.74
CA TYR A 140 -0.80 1.00 3.27
C TYR A 140 -0.56 0.26 1.94
N ILE A 141 -1.38 -0.77 1.70
CA ILE A 141 -1.52 -1.50 0.42
C ILE A 141 -3.02 -1.65 0.12
N ASN A 142 -3.44 -1.34 -1.10
CA ASN A 142 -4.83 -1.39 -1.55
C ASN A 142 -5.00 -1.89 -2.99
#